data_AF-A0A401P7E6-F1
#
_entry.id   AF-A0A401P7E6-F1
#
_cell.length_a   1.000
_cell.length_b   1.000
_cell.length_c   1.000
_cell.angle_alpha   90.00
_cell.angle_beta   90.00
_cell.angle_gamma   90.00
#
_symmetry.space_group_name_H-M   'P 1'
#
loop_
_entity.id
_entity.type
_entity.pdbx_description
1 polymer ?
#
loop_
_entity_poly.entity_id
_entity_poly.type
_entity_poly.pdbx_seq_one_letter_code
_entity_poly.pdbx_strand_id
1 'polypeptide(L)'
;MFFSFSLFEDEIMSHVPAHVAFHPGYNYSPRCSPGSSPQNSPGMQRASARAPAPYRRDFEAKLRNFYRKLEAKGYGQGPGKIKLIIRRDHLLEGTFNQVMAYSRKDLQRNKLYITFVGEEGLDYSGPSREFFFLLSQELFNPYYGLFEYSANDTYTVQISPMSAFVENHLEW
;
A
#
# COMPACT_ATOMS: atom_id res chain seq x y z
N MET A 1 -14.59 12.24 -13.85
CA MET A 1 -13.18 12.08 -14.26
C MET A 1 -12.50 11.19 -13.21
N PHE A 2 -12.36 9.89 -13.48
CA PHE A 2 -12.04 8.80 -12.53
C PHE A 2 -10.61 8.26 -12.69
N PHE A 3 -9.62 9.11 -12.99
CA PHE A 3 -8.33 8.62 -13.52
C PHE A 3 -7.20 8.39 -12.50
N SER A 4 -7.42 8.42 -11.19
CA SER A 4 -6.29 8.33 -10.21
C SER A 4 -6.27 7.09 -9.30
N PHE A 5 -7.24 6.18 -9.37
CA PHE A 5 -7.19 4.92 -8.58
C PHE A 5 -6.63 3.73 -9.37
N SER A 6 -6.78 3.72 -10.70
CA SER A 6 -6.31 2.63 -11.56
C SER A 6 -4.79 2.44 -11.51
N LEU A 7 -4.03 3.53 -11.50
CA LEU A 7 -2.56 3.48 -11.47
C LEU A 7 -2.00 2.91 -10.15
N PHE A 8 -2.77 2.97 -9.05
CA PHE A 8 -2.36 2.43 -7.76
C PHE A 8 -2.63 0.94 -7.61
N GLU A 9 -3.66 0.41 -8.28
CA GLU A 9 -3.95 -1.03 -8.29
C GLU A 9 -2.87 -1.82 -9.05
N ASP A 10 -2.34 -1.26 -10.15
CA ASP A 10 -1.31 -1.93 -10.97
C ASP A 10 0.07 -1.97 -10.29
N GLU A 11 0.42 -0.95 -9.50
CA GLU A 11 1.73 -0.83 -8.83
C GLU A 11 1.85 -1.78 -7.64
N ILE A 12 0.77 -1.97 -6.86
CA ILE A 12 0.74 -2.93 -5.74
C ILE A 12 0.70 -4.38 -6.27
N MET A 13 0.05 -4.62 -7.41
CA MET A 13 -0.12 -5.97 -7.97
C MET A 13 1.13 -6.55 -8.65
N SER A 14 2.18 -5.75 -8.88
CA SER A 14 3.39 -6.18 -9.59
C SER A 14 4.61 -6.38 -8.68
N HIS A 15 4.53 -6.04 -7.39
CA HIS A 15 5.64 -6.21 -6.47
C HIS A 15 5.79 -7.67 -6.03
N VAL A 16 6.68 -8.40 -6.71
CA VAL A 16 7.19 -9.71 -6.28
C VAL A 16 8.58 -9.50 -5.68
N PRO A 17 8.82 -9.80 -4.39
CA PRO A 17 10.17 -9.76 -3.83
C PRO A 17 11.03 -10.81 -4.53
N ALA A 18 12.22 -10.42 -4.98
CA ALA A 18 13.18 -11.32 -5.59
C ALA A 18 13.75 -12.29 -4.53
N HIS A 19 13.10 -13.44 -4.34
CA HIS A 19 13.65 -14.52 -3.53
C HIS A 19 14.59 -15.40 -4.38
N VAL A 20 15.88 -15.13 -4.18
CA VAL A 20 17.05 -16.04 -4.16
C VAL A 20 16.84 -17.41 -4.84
N ALA A 21 17.33 -17.54 -6.07
CA ALA A 21 17.48 -18.81 -6.74
C ALA A 21 18.63 -19.63 -6.14
N PHE A 22 18.31 -20.75 -5.48
CA PHE A 22 19.24 -21.83 -5.18
C PHE A 22 19.56 -22.61 -6.47
N HIS A 23 20.83 -22.67 -6.87
CA HIS A 23 21.33 -23.61 -7.86
C HIS A 23 21.85 -24.89 -7.18
N PRO A 24 21.61 -26.06 -7.79
CA PRO A 24 22.76 -26.90 -8.11
C PRO A 24 22.67 -27.58 -9.49
N GLY A 25 23.81 -27.62 -10.18
CA GLY A 25 24.30 -28.84 -10.85
C GLY A 25 23.83 -29.20 -12.27
N TYR A 26 24.68 -28.85 -13.25
CA TYR A 26 25.10 -29.60 -14.46
C TYR A 26 24.14 -30.60 -15.16
N ASN A 27 23.82 -30.36 -16.44
CA ASN A 27 24.31 -31.23 -17.54
C ASN A 27 24.03 -30.71 -18.98
N TYR A 28 25.10 -30.78 -19.79
CA TYR A 28 25.26 -30.89 -21.25
C TYR A 28 24.04 -30.79 -22.20
N SER A 29 24.17 -29.89 -23.20
CA SER A 29 23.64 -30.09 -24.58
C SER A 29 24.73 -30.76 -25.44
N PRO A 30 24.39 -31.56 -26.48
CA PRO A 30 24.25 -30.95 -27.80
C PRO A 30 23.29 -31.66 -28.81
N ARG A 31 22.72 -30.80 -29.69
CA ARG A 31 22.48 -30.98 -31.15
C ARG A 31 21.31 -31.84 -31.70
N CYS A 32 20.79 -31.29 -32.81
CA CYS A 32 20.11 -31.90 -33.97
C CYS A 32 18.56 -31.87 -34.02
N SER A 33 18.01 -30.90 -34.77
CA SER A 33 16.87 -31.12 -35.67
C SER A 33 17.38 -31.80 -36.96
N PRO A 34 16.58 -32.54 -37.76
CA PRO A 34 15.48 -31.96 -38.55
C PRO A 34 14.26 -32.89 -38.76
N GLY A 35 13.13 -32.34 -39.21
CA GLY A 35 12.05 -33.16 -39.74
C GLY A 35 10.71 -32.44 -39.86
N SER A 36 10.48 -31.79 -41.00
CA SER A 36 9.16 -31.32 -41.41
C SER A 36 8.27 -32.49 -41.83
N SER A 37 6.99 -32.48 -41.43
CA SER A 37 5.90 -33.03 -42.24
C SER A 37 4.53 -32.43 -41.85
N PRO A 38 3.57 -32.33 -42.78
CA PRO A 38 2.43 -31.43 -42.71
C PRO A 38 1.08 -32.13 -42.42
N GLN A 39 0.05 -31.31 -42.17
CA GLN A 39 -1.40 -31.49 -42.38
C GLN A 39 -2.32 -31.33 -41.15
N ASN A 40 -3.05 -30.22 -41.20
CA ASN A 40 -4.50 -30.09 -41.03
C ASN A 40 -5.15 -30.48 -39.69
N SER A 41 -5.53 -29.46 -38.91
CA SER A 41 -6.65 -29.52 -37.94
C SER A 41 -7.18 -28.09 -37.73
N PRO A 42 -8.49 -27.82 -37.91
CA PRO A 42 -9.08 -26.56 -37.45
C PRO A 42 -9.30 -26.67 -35.94
N GLY A 43 -8.22 -26.46 -35.18
CA GLY A 43 -8.26 -26.41 -33.73
C GLY A 43 -8.84 -25.08 -33.27
N MET A 44 -10.04 -25.13 -32.70
CA MET A 44 -10.71 -24.05 -31.97
C MET A 44 -9.69 -23.24 -31.13
N GLN A 45 -9.32 -22.03 -31.55
CA GLN A 45 -8.67 -21.07 -30.66
C GLN A 45 -9.73 -20.52 -29.70
N ARG A 46 -10.17 -21.36 -28.76
CA ARG A 46 -10.87 -20.90 -27.57
C ARG A 46 -9.82 -20.26 -26.69
N ALA A 47 -9.88 -18.93 -26.62
CA ALA A 47 -9.15 -18.08 -25.73
C ALA A 47 -8.84 -18.77 -24.40
N SER A 48 -7.58 -19.13 -24.19
CA SER A 48 -7.07 -19.31 -22.83
C SER A 48 -6.88 -17.92 -22.23
N ALA A 49 -8.00 -17.20 -22.05
CA ALA A 49 -8.09 -16.17 -21.05
C ALA A 49 -8.06 -16.93 -19.73
N ARG A 50 -6.84 -17.18 -19.23
CA ARG A 50 -6.58 -17.85 -17.96
C ARG A 50 -7.43 -17.15 -16.92
N ALA A 51 -8.52 -17.81 -16.50
CA ALA A 51 -9.44 -17.20 -15.55
C ALA A 51 -8.62 -16.80 -14.30
N PRO A 52 -8.76 -15.55 -13.81
CA PRO A 52 -8.00 -15.11 -12.64
C PRO A 52 -8.17 -16.10 -11.50
N ALA A 53 -7.07 -16.40 -10.80
CA ALA A 53 -7.07 -17.39 -9.72
C ALA A 53 -8.23 -17.12 -8.74
N PRO A 54 -8.94 -18.15 -8.24
CA PRO A 54 -10.14 -18.00 -7.42
C PRO A 54 -9.97 -17.01 -6.25
N TYR A 55 -8.80 -17.05 -5.60
CA TYR A 55 -8.44 -16.17 -4.49
C TYR A 55 -8.44 -14.67 -4.85
N ARG A 56 -8.06 -14.34 -6.10
CA ARG A 56 -8.03 -12.96 -6.58
C ARG A 56 -9.45 -12.38 -6.71
N ARG A 57 -10.42 -13.20 -7.16
CA ARG A 57 -11.83 -12.79 -7.24
C ARG A 57 -12.43 -12.54 -5.85
N ASP A 58 -12.04 -13.35 -4.86
CA ASP A 58 -12.48 -13.17 -3.48
C ASP A 58 -11.93 -11.87 -2.87
N PHE A 59 -10.66 -11.54 -3.14
CA PHE A 59 -10.07 -10.29 -2.68
C PHE A 59 -10.76 -9.07 -3.30
N GLU A 60 -10.93 -9.03 -4.61
CA GLU A 60 -11.60 -7.91 -5.30
C GLU A 60 -13.05 -7.74 -4.80
N ALA A 61 -13.78 -8.85 -4.58
CA ALA A 61 -15.12 -8.80 -4.03
C ALA A 61 -15.14 -8.28 -2.58
N LYS A 62 -14.20 -8.71 -1.74
CA LYS A 62 -14.03 -8.19 -0.37
C LYS A 62 -13.71 -6.69 -0.38
N LEU A 63 -12.82 -6.25 -1.28
CA LEU A 63 -12.43 -4.85 -1.41
C LEU A 63 -13.62 -3.96 -1.83
N ARG A 64 -14.40 -4.38 -2.85
CA ARG A 64 -15.63 -3.67 -3.24
C ARG A 64 -16.63 -3.60 -2.09
N ASN A 65 -16.82 -4.70 -1.36
CA ASN A 65 -17.71 -4.72 -0.20
C ASN A 65 -17.23 -3.79 0.92
N PHE A 66 -15.91 -3.70 1.13
CA PHE A 66 -15.31 -2.80 2.10
C PHE A 66 -15.57 -1.33 1.74
N TYR A 67 -15.27 -0.91 0.51
CA TYR A 67 -15.54 0.46 0.06
C TYR A 67 -17.02 0.84 0.14
N ARG A 68 -17.93 -0.06 -0.26
CA ARG A 68 -19.38 0.16 -0.10
C ARG A 68 -19.78 0.40 1.36
N LYS A 69 -19.18 -0.34 2.31
CA LYS A 69 -19.44 -0.15 3.74
C LYS A 69 -18.90 1.18 4.25
N LEU A 70 -17.73 1.62 3.78
CA LEU A 70 -17.18 2.94 4.12
C LEU A 70 -18.08 4.07 3.62
N GLU A 71 -18.53 4.00 2.37
CA GLU A 71 -19.45 4.98 1.78
C GLU A 71 -20.79 5.02 2.52
N ALA A 72 -21.37 3.86 2.85
CA ALA A 72 -22.61 3.78 3.63
C ALA A 72 -22.48 4.42 5.02
N LYS A 73 -21.28 4.39 5.62
CA LYS A 73 -20.97 5.07 6.87
C LYS A 73 -20.55 6.54 6.69
N GLY A 74 -20.58 7.04 5.46
CA GLY A 74 -20.30 8.44 5.11
C GLY A 74 -18.83 8.83 5.19
N TYR A 75 -17.90 7.87 5.06
CA TYR A 75 -16.46 8.16 5.11
C TYR A 75 -16.03 9.01 3.89
N GLY A 76 -15.39 10.15 4.12
CA GLY A 76 -14.94 11.06 3.06
C GLY A 76 -16.05 11.68 2.20
N GLN A 77 -17.32 11.58 2.63
CA GLN A 77 -18.50 12.12 1.93
C GLN A 77 -19.04 13.42 2.56
N GLY A 78 -18.39 13.92 3.61
CA GLY A 78 -18.73 15.18 4.26
C GLY A 78 -18.48 16.38 3.34
N PRO A 79 -19.20 17.49 3.55
CA PRO A 79 -18.99 18.72 2.79
C PRO A 79 -17.65 19.40 3.12
N GLY A 80 -17.04 19.04 4.25
CA GLY A 80 -15.80 19.62 4.74
C GLY A 80 -14.54 19.00 4.15
N LYS A 81 -13.44 19.75 4.29
CA LYS A 81 -12.08 19.31 3.97
C LYS A 81 -11.21 19.53 5.21
N ILE A 82 -10.43 18.53 5.58
CA ILE A 82 -9.40 18.66 6.61
C ILE A 82 -8.09 18.92 5.90
N LYS A 83 -7.47 20.06 6.17
CA LYS A 83 -6.18 20.43 5.59
C LYS A 83 -5.11 20.22 6.64
N LEU A 84 -4.18 19.31 6.39
CA LEU A 84 -2.98 19.16 7.20
C LEU A 84 -1.82 19.89 6.53
N ILE A 85 -1.24 20.84 7.25
CA ILE A 85 -0.11 21.64 6.78
C ILE A 85 1.13 21.11 7.50
N ILE A 86 1.94 20.34 6.78
CA ILE A 86 2.99 19.52 7.38
C ILE A 86 4.37 20.10 7.10
N ARG A 87 5.21 20.18 8.13
CA ARG A 87 6.64 20.48 8.00
C ARG A 87 7.40 19.17 7.97
N ARG A 88 8.34 18.99 7.03
CA ARG A 88 9.12 17.74 6.95
C ARG A 88 9.98 17.50 8.19
N ASP A 89 10.59 18.56 8.73
CA ASP A 89 11.45 18.48 9.91
C ASP A 89 10.71 18.05 11.20
N HIS A 90 9.39 18.22 11.23
CA HIS A 90 8.53 17.88 12.37
C HIS A 90 7.32 17.08 11.90
N LEU A 91 7.56 16.11 11.02
CA LEU A 91 6.50 15.36 10.35
C LEU A 91 5.56 14.69 11.37
N LEU A 92 6.14 13.91 12.29
CA LEU A 92 5.38 13.08 13.20
C LEU A 92 4.63 13.91 14.25
N GLU A 93 5.36 14.72 15.03
CA GLU A 93 4.78 15.60 16.06
C GLU A 93 3.77 16.61 15.48
N GLY A 94 4.11 17.24 14.34
CA GLY A 94 3.23 18.21 13.69
C GLY A 94 1.94 17.58 13.15
N THR A 95 2.03 16.36 12.63
CA THR A 95 0.86 15.57 12.21
C THR A 95 -0.01 15.21 13.40
N PHE A 96 0.62 14.68 14.45
CA PHE A 96 -0.07 14.25 15.67
C PHE A 96 -0.91 15.38 16.26
N ASN A 97 -0.29 16.53 16.51
CA ASN A 97 -0.96 17.70 17.07
C ASN A 97 -2.14 18.17 16.22
N GLN A 98 -2.01 18.17 14.89
CA GLN A 98 -3.10 18.58 14.00
C GLN A 98 -4.24 17.55 13.97
N VAL A 99 -3.93 16.26 13.87
CA VAL A 99 -4.95 15.20 13.82
C VAL A 99 -5.74 15.14 15.13
N MET A 100 -5.06 15.25 16.26
CA MET A 100 -5.68 15.23 17.59
C MET A 100 -6.56 16.45 17.87
N ALA A 101 -6.34 17.57 17.15
CA ALA A 101 -7.21 18.74 17.23
C ALA A 101 -8.58 18.54 16.53
N TYR A 102 -8.72 17.54 15.65
CA TYR A 102 -9.97 17.27 14.96
C TYR A 102 -10.83 16.24 15.70
N SER A 103 -12.15 16.41 15.63
CA SER A 103 -13.06 15.40 16.18
C SER A 103 -13.03 14.12 15.34
N ARG A 104 -13.22 12.96 15.98
CA ARG A 104 -13.33 11.66 15.30
C ARG A 104 -14.39 11.68 14.17
N LYS A 105 -15.49 12.42 14.36
CA LYS A 105 -16.56 12.55 13.37
C LYS A 105 -16.09 13.34 12.15
N ASP A 106 -15.31 14.39 12.34
CA ASP A 106 -14.78 15.19 11.24
C ASP A 106 -13.73 14.41 10.45
N LEU A 107 -12.80 13.74 11.13
CA LEU A 107 -11.80 12.86 10.51
C LEU A 107 -12.46 11.75 9.69
N GLN A 108 -13.55 11.17 10.19
CA GLN A 108 -14.31 10.16 9.48
C GLN A 108 -15.00 10.73 8.23
N ARG A 109 -15.72 11.85 8.36
CA ARG A 109 -16.61 12.33 7.29
C ARG A 109 -15.88 13.15 6.23
N ASN A 110 -14.90 13.96 6.60
CA ASN A 110 -14.31 14.94 5.69
C ASN A 110 -13.13 14.34 4.92
N LYS A 111 -12.87 14.91 3.73
CA LYS A 111 -11.70 14.50 2.92
C LYS A 111 -10.43 15.14 3.47
N LEU A 112 -9.35 14.36 3.54
CA LEU A 112 -8.03 14.82 3.95
C LEU A 112 -7.29 15.45 2.76
N TYR A 113 -6.65 16.58 3.01
CA TYR A 113 -5.80 17.31 2.07
C TYR A 113 -4.47 17.59 2.74
N ILE A 114 -3.39 17.09 2.15
CA ILE A 114 -2.04 17.29 2.67
C ILE A 114 -1.35 18.40 1.90
N THR A 115 -0.63 19.26 2.60
CA THR A 115 0.22 20.30 2.02
C THR A 115 1.50 20.38 2.81
N PHE A 116 2.65 20.21 2.13
CA PHE A 116 3.94 20.46 2.75
C PHE A 116 4.25 21.95 2.74
N VAL A 117 4.73 22.46 3.87
CA VAL A 117 5.10 23.88 4.02
C VAL A 117 6.23 24.21 3.03
N GLY A 118 6.04 25.28 2.25
CA GLY A 118 7.05 25.76 1.29
C GLY A 118 7.01 25.06 -0.07
N GLU A 119 6.06 24.16 -0.31
CA GLU A 119 5.90 23.50 -1.62
C GLU A 119 4.62 23.97 -2.33
N GLU A 120 4.77 24.39 -3.59
CA GLU A 120 3.60 24.68 -4.44
C GLU A 120 2.98 23.35 -4.89
N GLY A 121 1.77 23.08 -4.38
CA GLY A 121 1.00 21.87 -4.70
C GLY A 121 0.49 21.87 -6.14
N LEU A 122 1.36 21.51 -7.10
CA LEU A 122 0.98 21.31 -8.49
C LEU A 122 0.21 19.99 -8.71
N ASP A 123 0.54 18.94 -7.95
CA ASP A 123 -0.08 17.61 -8.08
C ASP A 123 -0.79 17.18 -6.80
N TYR A 124 -2.11 17.31 -6.74
CA TYR A 124 -2.89 17.03 -5.52
C TYR A 124 -2.97 15.54 -5.13
N SER A 125 -2.46 14.61 -5.96
CA SER A 125 -2.44 13.16 -5.67
C SER A 125 -1.09 12.64 -5.15
N GLY A 126 0.00 13.40 -5.31
CA GLY A 126 1.36 13.02 -4.87
C GLY A 126 1.62 13.21 -3.37
N PRO A 127 1.35 14.40 -2.79
CA PRO A 127 1.70 14.74 -1.41
C PRO A 127 1.06 13.83 -0.37
N SER A 128 -0.20 13.42 -0.58
CA SER A 128 -0.87 12.50 0.34
C SER A 128 -0.20 11.13 0.37
N ARG A 129 0.25 10.62 -0.79
CA ARG A 129 0.94 9.33 -0.87
C ARG A 129 2.30 9.40 -0.17
N GLU A 130 3.09 10.44 -0.50
CA GLU A 130 4.38 10.70 0.14
C GLU A 130 4.22 10.87 1.66
N PHE A 131 3.22 11.63 2.08
CA PHE A 131 2.93 11.86 3.49
C PHE A 131 2.69 10.57 4.28
N PHE A 132 1.80 9.69 3.81
CA PHE A 132 1.56 8.43 4.52
C PHE A 132 2.78 7.52 4.53
N PHE A 133 3.58 7.54 3.45
CA PHE A 133 4.84 6.82 3.40
C PHE A 133 5.83 7.34 4.46
N LEU A 134 6.12 8.64 4.47
CA LEU A 134 7.04 9.24 5.44
C LEU A 134 6.53 9.09 6.88
N LEU A 135 5.23 9.27 7.10
CA LEU A 135 4.63 9.14 8.43
C LEU A 135 4.76 7.71 8.95
N SER A 136 4.58 6.71 8.07
CA SER A 136 4.77 5.31 8.45
C SER A 136 6.22 5.02 8.85
N GLN A 137 7.21 5.61 8.16
CA GLN A 137 8.62 5.45 8.51
C GLN A 137 8.94 6.05 9.88
N GLU A 138 8.41 7.25 10.16
CA GLU A 138 8.59 7.90 11.47
C GLU A 138 7.88 7.13 12.59
N LEU A 139 6.65 6.66 12.37
CA LEU A 139 5.89 5.90 13.38
C LEU A 139 6.58 4.60 13.78
N PHE A 140 7.16 3.89 12.81
CA PHE A 140 7.88 2.63 13.06
C PHE A 140 9.36 2.82 13.36
N ASN A 141 9.80 4.06 13.58
CA ASN A 141 11.18 4.33 13.95
C ASN A 141 11.46 3.79 15.37
N PRO A 142 12.39 2.82 15.53
CA PRO A 142 12.69 2.21 16.82
C PRO A 142 13.15 3.22 17.89
N TYR A 143 13.67 4.39 17.47
CA TYR A 143 14.09 5.45 18.40
C TYR A 143 12.95 6.00 19.26
N TYR A 144 11.69 5.93 18.82
CA TYR A 144 10.54 6.35 19.62
C TYR A 144 10.10 5.29 20.64
N GLY A 145 10.63 4.07 20.59
CA GLY A 145 10.33 3.00 21.56
C GLY A 145 8.90 2.44 21.49
N LEU A 146 8.10 2.82 20.49
CA LEU A 146 6.73 2.33 20.31
C LEU A 146 6.70 0.92 19.71
N PHE A 147 7.61 0.65 18.77
CA PHE A 147 7.68 -0.61 18.04
C PHE A 147 9.11 -1.17 18.05
N GLU A 148 9.21 -2.50 18.00
CA GLU A 148 10.47 -3.23 17.86
C GLU A 148 10.33 -4.34 16.82
N TYR A 149 11.45 -4.80 16.24
CA TYR A 149 11.44 -5.94 15.33
C TYR A 149 11.07 -7.22 16.09
N SER A 150 10.12 -7.98 15.54
CA SER A 150 9.64 -9.21 16.19
C SER A 150 10.64 -10.37 16.08
N ALA A 151 11.54 -10.31 15.09
CA ALA A 151 12.61 -11.28 14.89
C ALA A 151 13.75 -10.65 14.06
N ASN A 152 14.96 -11.15 14.22
CA ASN A 152 16.15 -10.62 13.54
C ASN A 152 16.11 -10.76 12.01
N ASP A 153 15.38 -11.77 11.50
CA ASP A 153 15.34 -12.10 10.07
C ASP A 153 13.97 -11.82 9.43
N THR A 154 13.04 -11.22 10.17
CA THR A 154 11.70 -10.88 9.67
C THR A 154 11.49 -9.38 9.82
N TYR A 155 11.25 -8.69 8.71
CA TYR A 155 10.90 -7.26 8.68
C TYR A 155 9.48 -6.98 9.18
N THR A 156 9.07 -7.69 10.22
CA THR A 156 7.80 -7.51 10.93
C THR A 156 8.09 -6.79 12.25
N VAL A 157 7.20 -5.86 12.60
CA VAL A 157 7.29 -5.08 13.83
C VAL A 157 6.17 -5.47 14.78
N GLN A 158 6.45 -5.42 16.08
CA GLN A 158 5.47 -5.60 17.16
C GLN A 158 5.51 -4.40 18.10
N ILE A 159 4.44 -4.21 18.88
CA ILE A 159 4.42 -3.18 19.93
C ILE A 159 5.53 -3.54 20.92
N SER A 160 6.45 -2.60 21.18
CA SER A 160 7.52 -2.86 22.14
C SER A 160 6.94 -2.99 23.54
N PRO A 161 7.35 -4.00 24.34
CA PRO A 161 7.01 -4.07 25.76
C PRO A 161 7.46 -2.82 26.54
N MET A 162 8.47 -2.10 26.03
CA MET A 162 9.00 -0.88 26.64
C MET A 162 8.19 0.38 26.27
N SER A 163 7.22 0.28 25.35
CA SER A 163 6.37 1.40 24.94
C SER A 163 5.61 2.03 26.11
N ALA A 164 5.29 1.25 27.16
CA ALA A 164 4.62 1.73 28.37
C ALA A 164 5.42 2.78 29.17
N PHE A 165 6.73 2.88 28.92
CA PHE A 165 7.63 3.83 29.58
C PHE A 165 7.94 5.06 28.72
N VAL A 166 7.43 5.11 27.49
CA VAL A 166 7.52 6.31 26.64
C VAL A 166 6.57 7.36 27.22
N GLU A 167 7.09 8.55 27.52
CA GLU A 167 6.24 9.66 27.96
C GLU A 167 5.15 9.94 26.91
N ASN A 168 3.91 10.14 27.37
CA ASN A 168 2.71 10.28 26.53
C ASN A 168 2.29 9.05 25.69
N HIS A 169 2.78 7.82 25.93
CA HIS A 169 2.46 6.62 25.11
C HIS A 169 0.96 6.32 24.90
N LEU A 170 0.06 6.83 25.75
CA LEU A 170 -1.40 6.68 25.62
C LEU A 170 -2.05 7.73 24.72
N GLU A 171 -1.35 8.82 24.42
CA GLU A 171 -1.85 9.86 23.54
C GLU A 171 -1.49 9.58 22.07
N TRP A 172 -0.39 8.89 21.79
CA TRP A 172 0.04 8.40 20.47
C TRP A 172 -0.96 7.38 19.86
#